data_AF-E9LVX7-F1
#
_entry.id   AF-E9LVX7-F1
#
_cell.length_a   1.000
_cell.length_b   1.000
_cell.length_c   1.000
_cell.angle_alpha   90.00
_cell.angle_beta   90.00
_cell.angle_gamma   90.00
#
_symmetry.space_group_name_H-M   'P 1'
#
loop_
_entity.id
_entity.type
_entity.pdbx_description
1 polymer ?
#
loop_
_entity_poly.entity_id
_entity_poly.type
_entity_poly.pdbx_seq_one_letter_code
_entity_poly.pdbx_strand_id
1 'polypeptide(L)'
;VYLLCLHHPNFECVVDPDDPYLEEEVQWSLFPNETFEECSKLNHPLGSTEHYGIYGSSNGLVCISDEILNFDSPVHIWNPSVRKLRTLPISTNIIKFSHVALQFGFHPGVNDYKAVRMMRTNKNALAVEVYSLRTDSWKMIEA
;
A
#
# COMPACT_ATOMS: atom_id res chain seq x y z
N VAL A 1 7.88 -10.42 -15.61
CA VAL A 1 7.51 -9.43 -14.57
C VAL A 1 6.01 -9.24 -14.64
N TYR A 2 5.31 -9.13 -13.51
CA TYR A 2 3.87 -8.89 -13.47
C TYR A 2 3.58 -7.45 -13.02
N LEU A 3 2.52 -6.87 -13.56
CA LEU A 3 1.95 -5.59 -13.18
C LEU A 3 0.72 -5.86 -12.30
N LEU A 4 0.62 -5.17 -11.17
CA LEU A 4 -0.56 -5.18 -10.32
C LEU A 4 -1.40 -3.94 -10.67
N CYS A 5 -2.62 -4.14 -11.14
CA CYS A 5 -3.50 -3.06 -11.59
C CYS A 5 -4.84 -3.11 -10.86
N LEU A 6 -5.34 -1.93 -10.46
CA LEU A 6 -6.74 -1.73 -10.06
C LEU A 6 -7.51 -1.31 -11.31
N HIS A 7 -8.57 -2.02 -11.64
CA HIS A 7 -9.37 -1.73 -12.83
C HIS A 7 -10.80 -2.23 -12.67
N HIS A 8 -11.71 -1.76 -13.53
CA HIS A 8 -13.06 -2.30 -13.61
C HIS A 8 -13.04 -3.74 -14.17
N PRO A 9 -13.99 -4.60 -13.74
CA PRO A 9 -14.21 -5.93 -14.30
C PRO A 9 -14.40 -5.94 -15.82
N ASN A 10 -15.03 -4.89 -16.35
CA ASN A 10 -15.28 -4.71 -17.76
C ASN A 10 -14.35 -3.64 -18.33
N PHE A 11 -13.78 -3.89 -19.51
CA PHE A 11 -12.92 -2.93 -20.22
C PHE A 11 -13.68 -1.67 -20.66
N GLU A 12 -14.98 -1.82 -20.93
CA GLU A 12 -15.88 -0.71 -21.24
C GLU A 12 -16.61 -0.31 -19.95
N CYS A 13 -16.14 0.77 -19.33
CA CYS A 13 -16.86 1.38 -18.22
C CYS A 13 -18.03 2.18 -18.81
N VAL A 14 -19.22 1.57 -18.81
CA VAL A 14 -20.45 2.31 -19.08
C VAL A 14 -20.84 3.01 -17.78
N VAL A 15 -20.29 4.20 -17.58
CA VAL A 15 -20.69 5.07 -16.47
C VAL A 15 -22.08 5.60 -16.81
N ASP A 16 -23.10 5.18 -16.06
CA ASP A 16 -24.40 5.85 -16.06
C ASP A 16 -24.31 7.04 -15.10
N PRO A 17 -24.30 8.29 -15.59
CA PRO A 17 -24.16 9.46 -14.73
C PRO A 17 -25.35 9.66 -13.77
N ASP A 18 -26.49 9.00 -14.05
CA ASP A 18 -27.73 9.13 -13.30
C ASP A 18 -27.96 8.00 -12.29
N ASP A 19 -27.03 7.04 -12.14
CA ASP A 19 -27.13 5.97 -11.13
C ASP A 19 -26.45 6.38 -9.81
N PRO A 20 -27.22 6.77 -8.77
CA PRO A 20 -26.68 7.15 -7.46
C PRO A 20 -26.16 5.97 -6.64
N TYR A 21 -26.29 4.73 -7.13
CA TYR A 21 -25.86 3.50 -6.46
C TYR A 21 -24.77 2.73 -7.23
N LEU A 22 -24.14 3.34 -8.24
CA LEU A 22 -22.93 2.78 -8.85
C LEU A 22 -21.79 2.78 -7.81
N GLU A 23 -21.75 1.75 -6.96
CA GLU A 23 -20.51 1.32 -6.34
C GLU A 23 -19.63 0.83 -7.49
N GLU A 24 -18.61 1.60 -7.84
CA GLU A 24 -17.60 1.18 -8.80
C GLU A 24 -16.92 -0.08 -8.25
N GLU A 25 -17.42 -1.26 -8.65
CA GLU A 25 -16.74 -2.52 -8.36
C GLU A 25 -15.40 -2.47 -9.10
N VAL A 26 -14.34 -2.14 -8.38
CA VAL A 26 -12.97 -2.22 -8.86
C VAL A 26 -12.32 -3.49 -8.34
N GLN A 27 -11.52 -4.13 -9.18
CA GLN A 27 -10.80 -5.36 -8.83
C GLN A 27 -9.30 -5.20 -9.05
N TRP A 28 -8.52 -5.93 -8.27
CA TRP A 28 -7.09 -6.05 -8.45
C TRP A 28 -6.78 -7.27 -9.31
N SER A 29 -5.98 -7.10 -10.36
CA SER A 29 -5.49 -8.22 -11.17
C SER A 29 -4.01 -8.12 -11.48
N LEU A 30 -3.39 -9.28 -11.72
CA LEU A 30 -2.03 -9.38 -12.24
C LEU A 30 -2.05 -9.50 -13.76
N PHE A 31 -1.21 -8.69 -14.40
CA PHE A 31 -0.99 -8.68 -15.84
C PHE A 31 0.47 -9.03 -16.13
N PRO A 32 0.78 -10.03 -16.95
CA PRO A 32 2.13 -10.25 -17.43
C PRO A 32 2.58 -9.04 -18.24
N ASN A 33 3.80 -8.56 -18.00
CA ASN A 33 4.35 -7.40 -18.72
C ASN A 33 4.52 -7.63 -20.24
N GLU A 34 4.47 -8.88 -20.70
CA GLU A 34 4.65 -9.24 -22.10
C GLU A 34 3.32 -9.22 -22.87
N THR A 35 2.26 -9.76 -22.27
CA THR A 35 0.97 -9.94 -22.95
C THR A 35 -0.07 -8.90 -22.54
N PHE A 36 0.07 -8.30 -21.36
CA PHE A 36 -0.95 -7.43 -20.75
C PHE A 36 -2.35 -8.06 -20.69
N GLU A 37 -2.41 -9.40 -20.71
CA GLU A 37 -3.65 -10.15 -20.54
C GLU A 37 -3.88 -10.42 -19.06
N GLU A 38 -5.15 -10.40 -18.61
CA GLU A 38 -5.48 -10.69 -17.22
C GLU A 38 -5.05 -12.12 -16.88
N CYS A 39 -4.04 -12.27 -16.01
CA CYS A 39 -3.52 -13.57 -15.61
C CYS A 39 -4.20 -14.12 -14.37
N SER A 40 -4.47 -13.25 -13.38
CA SER A 40 -5.15 -13.67 -12.16
C SER A 40 -5.83 -12.51 -11.46
N LYS A 41 -7.11 -12.71 -11.14
CA LYS A 41 -7.85 -11.87 -10.21
C LYS A 41 -7.36 -12.09 -8.79
N LEU A 42 -7.23 -10.98 -8.06
CA LEU A 42 -6.79 -10.95 -6.68
C LEU A 42 -7.93 -10.43 -5.81
N ASN A 43 -8.27 -11.21 -4.80
CA ASN A 43 -9.17 -10.72 -3.75
C ASN A 43 -8.41 -9.76 -2.84
N HIS A 44 -9.17 -8.86 -2.19
CA HIS A 44 -8.63 -8.03 -1.13
C HIS A 44 -7.88 -8.91 -0.12
N PRO A 45 -6.61 -8.63 0.21
CA PRO A 45 -5.79 -9.53 1.03
C PRO A 45 -6.32 -9.69 2.47
N LEU A 46 -7.08 -8.69 2.96
CA LEU A 46 -7.82 -8.76 4.24
C LEU A 46 -9.28 -9.22 4.11
N GLY A 47 -9.78 -9.53 2.91
CA GLY A 47 -11.20 -9.84 2.69
C GLY A 47 -12.17 -8.69 2.94
N SER A 48 -11.67 -7.44 3.04
CA SER A 48 -12.47 -6.23 3.20
C SER A 48 -12.96 -5.73 1.84
N THR A 49 -14.07 -4.98 1.85
CA THR A 49 -14.54 -4.17 0.71
C THR A 49 -13.98 -2.74 0.75
N GLU A 50 -13.25 -2.39 1.81
CA GLU A 50 -12.63 -1.06 1.94
C GLU A 50 -11.48 -0.88 0.95
N HIS A 51 -11.35 0.34 0.42
CA HIS A 51 -10.29 0.72 -0.48
C HIS A 51 -8.97 0.89 0.27
N TYR A 52 -7.88 0.35 -0.29
CA TYR A 52 -6.53 0.52 0.23
C TYR A 52 -5.63 1.19 -0.81
N GLY A 53 -4.74 2.06 -0.34
CA GLY A 53 -3.69 2.65 -1.16
C GLY A 53 -2.52 1.70 -1.35
N ILE A 54 -1.87 1.78 -2.52
CA ILE A 54 -0.55 1.18 -2.76
C ILE A 54 0.52 2.25 -2.55
N TYR A 55 1.46 1.98 -1.64
CA TYR A 55 2.52 2.90 -1.23
C TYR A 55 3.91 2.48 -1.73
N GLY A 56 3.93 1.65 -2.77
CA GLY A 56 5.15 1.20 -3.44
C GLY A 56 5.23 -0.32 -3.57
N SER A 57 6.08 -0.75 -4.49
CA SER A 57 6.34 -2.16 -4.75
C SER A 57 7.83 -2.40 -4.96
N SER A 58 8.30 -3.60 -4.62
CA SER A 58 9.68 -3.99 -4.84
C SER A 58 9.81 -5.51 -4.83
N ASN A 59 10.43 -6.09 -5.86
CA ASN A 59 10.71 -7.53 -5.97
C ASN A 59 9.48 -8.44 -5.73
N GLY A 60 8.32 -8.03 -6.25
CA GLY A 60 7.06 -8.78 -6.10
C GLY A 60 6.35 -8.58 -4.75
N LEU A 61 6.89 -7.76 -3.86
CA LEU A 61 6.20 -7.29 -2.66
C LEU A 61 5.54 -5.95 -2.93
N VAL A 62 4.39 -5.74 -2.31
CA VAL A 62 3.57 -4.52 -2.42
C VAL A 62 3.28 -4.01 -1.02
N CYS A 63 3.48 -2.73 -0.78
CA CYS A 63 3.10 -2.08 0.47
C CYS A 63 1.71 -1.48 0.32
N ILE A 64 0.81 -1.85 1.23
CA ILE A 64 -0.58 -1.40 1.24
C ILE A 64 -0.97 -0.89 2.63
N SER A 65 -1.92 0.04 2.67
CA SER A 65 -2.50 0.62 3.88
C SER A 65 -3.82 1.30 3.51
N ASP A 66 -4.56 1.84 4.47
CA ASP A 66 -5.75 2.66 4.23
C ASP A 66 -5.49 3.72 3.14
N GLU A 67 -6.47 3.96 2.26
CA GLU A 67 -6.37 4.98 1.21
C GLU A 67 -6.06 6.38 1.77
N ILE A 68 -6.69 6.72 2.89
CA ILE A 68 -6.43 7.94 3.66
C ILE A 68 -5.56 7.57 4.86
N LEU A 69 -4.25 7.83 4.75
CA LEU A 69 -3.30 7.51 5.81
C LEU A 69 -3.48 8.39 7.06
N ASN A 70 -3.59 7.73 8.20
CA ASN A 70 -3.47 8.30 9.54
C ASN A 70 -2.19 7.81 10.22
N PHE A 71 -1.88 8.37 11.40
CA PHE A 71 -0.69 7.99 12.17
C PHE A 71 -0.75 6.53 12.67
N ASP A 72 -1.95 6.02 12.89
CA ASP A 72 -2.27 4.67 13.36
C ASP A 72 -2.75 3.72 12.26
N SER A 73 -2.79 4.18 11.00
CA SER A 73 -3.16 3.32 9.86
C SER A 73 -2.27 2.08 9.81
N PRO A 74 -2.86 0.87 9.69
CA PRO A 74 -2.11 -0.36 9.62
C PRO A 74 -1.37 -0.45 8.28
N VAL A 75 -0.06 -0.67 8.36
CA VAL A 75 0.75 -0.90 7.15
C VAL A 75 0.92 -2.39 6.95
N HIS A 76 0.73 -2.85 5.72
CA HIS A 76 0.94 -4.25 5.35
C HIS A 76 1.92 -4.38 4.19
N ILE A 77 2.71 -5.44 4.22
CA ILE A 77 3.50 -5.91 3.07
C ILE A 77 2.83 -7.17 2.55
N TRP A 78 2.40 -7.12 1.29
CA TRP A 78 1.70 -8.18 0.60
C TRP A 78 2.57 -8.79 -0.49
N ASN A 79 2.58 -10.11 -0.60
CA ASN A 79 3.04 -10.83 -1.78
C ASN A 79 1.80 -11.38 -2.53
N PRO A 80 1.38 -10.73 -3.62
CA PRO A 80 0.21 -11.16 -4.38
C PRO A 80 0.35 -12.56 -4.98
N SER A 81 1.55 -12.92 -5.45
CA SER A 81 1.82 -14.19 -6.14
C SER A 81 1.61 -15.41 -5.24
N VAL A 82 1.92 -15.29 -3.94
CA VAL A 82 1.71 -16.37 -2.96
C VAL A 82 0.57 -16.07 -1.98
N ARG A 83 -0.17 -14.98 -2.20
CA ARG A 83 -1.30 -14.53 -1.38
C ARG A 83 -0.98 -14.45 0.12
N LYS A 84 0.24 -14.02 0.47
CA LYS A 84 0.68 -13.86 1.86
C LYS A 84 0.76 -12.40 2.23
N LEU A 85 0.14 -12.05 3.34
CA LEU A 85 0.14 -10.70 3.92
C LEU A 85 0.91 -10.69 5.24
N ARG A 86 1.72 -9.66 5.45
CA ARG A 86 2.36 -9.37 6.74
C ARG A 86 1.95 -7.98 7.20
N THR A 87 1.33 -7.90 8.36
CA THR A 87 1.06 -6.62 9.03
C THR A 87 2.31 -6.16 9.77
N LEU A 88 2.66 -4.88 9.61
CA LEU A 88 3.78 -4.27 10.32
C LEU A 88 3.35 -3.89 11.75
N PRO A 89 4.28 -3.90 12.72
CA PRO A 89 3.98 -3.38 14.05
C PRO A 89 3.59 -1.89 13.97
N ILE A 90 2.68 -1.47 14.85
CA ILE A 90 2.32 -0.06 14.98
C ILE A 90 3.54 0.70 15.54
N SER A 91 3.79 1.90 15.04
CA SER A 91 4.88 2.74 15.56
C SER A 91 4.56 3.11 17.01
N THR A 92 5.56 3.04 17.89
CA THR A 92 5.40 3.44 19.30
C THR A 92 5.30 4.96 19.48
N ASN A 93 5.40 5.72 18.39
CA ASN A 93 5.27 7.17 18.41
C ASN A 93 3.80 7.59 18.46
N ILE A 94 3.36 8.15 19.59
CA ILE A 94 1.97 8.55 19.86
C ILE A 94 1.72 10.01 19.41
N ILE A 95 2.66 10.64 18.70
CA ILE A 95 2.46 12.00 18.20
C ILE A 95 1.36 11.94 17.12
N LYS A 96 0.30 12.73 17.31
CA LYS A 96 -0.76 12.88 16.30
C LYS A 96 -0.24 13.70 15.12
N PHE A 97 -0.22 13.08 13.95
CA PHE A 97 0.16 13.72 12.69
C PHE A 97 -1.09 13.99 11.84
N SER A 98 -1.05 15.05 11.05
CA SER A 98 -2.15 15.47 10.17
C SER A 98 -1.94 15.07 8.71
N HIS A 99 -0.71 14.74 8.34
CA HIS A 99 -0.40 14.24 7.01
C HIS A 99 0.67 13.16 7.13
N VAL A 100 0.43 12.02 6.50
CA VAL A 100 1.36 10.91 6.44
C VAL A 100 1.55 10.55 4.97
N ALA A 101 2.79 10.59 4.50
CA ALA A 101 3.18 9.95 3.25
C ALA A 101 3.93 8.67 3.58
N LEU A 102 3.61 7.58 2.88
CA LEU A 102 4.23 6.28 3.04
C LEU A 102 4.89 5.88 1.72
N GLN A 103 6.12 5.37 1.80
CA GLN A 103 6.83 4.81 0.65
C GLN A 103 7.50 3.49 1.03
N PHE A 104 7.49 2.52 0.13
CA PHE A 104 8.16 1.23 0.31
C PHE A 104 9.20 0.95 -0.77
N GLY A 105 10.27 0.27 -0.39
CA GLY A 105 11.32 -0.16 -1.32
C GLY A 105 12.36 -1.09 -0.71
N PHE A 106 13.21 -1.65 -1.57
CA PHE A 106 14.35 -2.46 -1.18
C PHE A 106 15.63 -1.62 -1.15
N HIS A 107 16.38 -1.70 -0.04
CA HIS A 107 17.67 -1.06 0.12
C HIS A 107 18.81 -2.07 -0.14
N PRO A 108 19.41 -2.09 -1.35
CA PRO A 108 20.37 -3.13 -1.74
C PRO A 108 21.64 -3.12 -0.89
N GLY A 109 22.14 -1.95 -0.50
CA GLY A 109 23.38 -1.83 0.27
C GLY A 109 23.33 -2.42 1.68
N VAL A 110 22.13 -2.68 2.21
CA VAL A 110 21.97 -3.40 3.48
C VAL A 110 21.07 -4.62 3.34
N ASN A 111 20.71 -5.03 2.12
CA ASN A 111 19.81 -6.17 1.85
C ASN A 111 18.57 -6.18 2.76
N ASP A 112 17.79 -5.10 2.73
CA ASP A 112 16.64 -4.93 3.61
C ASP A 112 15.50 -4.20 2.91
N TYR A 113 14.27 -4.64 3.14
CA TYR A 113 13.09 -3.88 2.72
C TYR A 113 12.74 -2.84 3.77
N LYS A 114 12.38 -1.66 3.30
CA LYS A 114 12.10 -0.51 4.16
C LYS A 114 10.78 0.12 3.77
N ALA A 115 10.03 0.51 4.78
CA ALA A 115 8.92 1.42 4.62
C ALA A 115 9.30 2.74 5.30
N VAL A 116 9.05 3.87 4.65
CA VAL A 116 9.38 5.21 5.14
C VAL A 116 8.07 5.95 5.32
N ARG A 117 7.80 6.43 6.53
CA ARG A 117 6.71 7.37 6.80
C ARG A 117 7.29 8.76 6.99
N MET A 118 6.79 9.70 6.20
CA MET A 118 7.03 11.13 6.39
C MET A 118 5.76 11.74 6.97
N MET A 119 5.89 12.34 8.14
CA MET A 119 4.75 12.75 8.95
C MET A 119 4.86 14.23 9.28
N ARG A 120 3.75 14.95 9.17
CA ARG A 120 3.66 16.37 9.52
C ARG A 120 2.68 16.57 10.67
N THR A 121 3.10 17.30 11.69
CA THR A 121 2.22 17.71 12.79
C THR A 121 1.42 18.96 12.42
N ASN A 122 0.34 19.24 13.16
CA ASN A 122 -0.42 20.50 13.03
C ASN A 122 0.42 21.76 13.28
N LYS A 123 1.56 21.63 13.96
CA LYS A 123 2.52 22.73 14.21
C LYS A 123 3.60 22.83 13.12
N ASN A 124 3.40 22.18 11.98
CA ASN A 124 4.33 22.08 10.86
C ASN A 124 5.68 21.41 11.17
N ALA A 125 5.83 20.73 12.31
CA ALA A 125 7.01 19.90 12.57
C ALA A 125 6.97 18.66 11.65
N LEU A 126 8.10 18.37 11.01
CA LEU A 126 8.31 17.19 10.17
C LEU A 126 8.99 16.10 10.99
N ALA A 127 8.51 14.87 10.87
CA ALA A 127 9.16 13.69 11.40
C ALA A 127 9.27 12.63 10.31
N VAL A 128 10.35 11.87 10.31
CA VAL A 128 10.53 10.73 9.41
C VAL A 128 10.79 9.50 10.26
N GLU A 129 10.06 8.43 9.97
CA GLU A 129 10.33 7.12 10.55
C GLU A 129 10.53 6.09 9.45
N VAL A 130 11.42 5.14 9.72
CA VAL A 130 11.78 4.08 8.80
C VAL A 130 11.57 2.74 9.49
N TYR A 131 10.73 1.92 8.89
CA TYR A 131 10.62 0.52 9.20
C TYR A 131 11.72 -0.27 8.51
N SER A 132 12.27 -1.26 9.22
CA SER A 132 13.14 -2.29 8.65
C SER A 132 12.43 -3.63 8.76
N LEU A 133 12.27 -4.31 7.62
CA LEU A 133 11.71 -5.65 7.60
C LEU A 133 12.61 -6.66 8.33
N ARG A 134 13.93 -6.47 8.25
CA ARG A 134 14.91 -7.30 8.94
C ARG A 134 14.82 -7.19 10.46
N THR A 135 14.67 -5.99 11.01
CA THR A 135 14.61 -5.80 12.48
C THR A 135 13.19 -5.75 13.03
N ASP A 136 12.20 -5.84 12.15
CA ASP A 136 10.77 -5.78 12.46
C ASP A 136 10.40 -4.61 13.38
N SER A 137 10.94 -3.44 13.09
CA SER A 137 10.80 -2.26 13.96
C SER A 137 10.87 -0.97 13.18
N TRP A 138 10.18 0.03 13.72
CA TRP A 138 10.23 1.42 13.27
C TRP A 138 11.33 2.17 14.04
N LYS A 139 12.04 3.05 13.35
CA LYS A 139 13.01 3.96 13.93
C LYS A 139 12.80 5.37 13.40
N MET A 140 12.69 6.35 14.29
CA MET A 140 12.71 7.76 13.90
C MET A 140 14.11 8.17 13.41
N ILE A 141 14.14 9.00 12.38
CA ILE A 141 15.33 9.68 11.92
C ILE A 141 15.26 11.11 12.42
N GLU A 142 16.26 11.48 13.22
CA GLU A 142 16.51 12.88 13.59
C GLU A 142 17.31 13.53 12.45
N ALA A 143 16.89 14.72 12.05
CA ALA A 143 17.61 15.57 11.09
C ALA A 143 18.53 16.55 11.84
#